data_AF-A0A7J8VA79-F1
#
_entry.id   AF-A0A7J8VA79-F1
#
_cell.length_a   1.000
_cell.length_b   1.000
_cell.length_c   1.000
_cell.angle_alpha   90.00
_cell.angle_beta   90.00
_cell.angle_gamma   90.00
#
_symmetry.space_group_name_H-M   'P 1'
#
loop_
_entity.id
_entity.type
_entity.pdbx_description
1 polymer ?
#
loop_
_entity_poly.entity_id
_entity_poly.type
_entity_poly.pdbx_seq_one_letter_code
_entity_poly.pdbx_strand_id
1 'polypeptide(L)'
;MGYMLSLILLALLAHATSISCQNVLEQRLNIIILAGQSNMAGRGGVANHSVRGIPTWDGDVPPQCQPNPWIFKLSADMAWVEAREPIHADIDAKKTNGIGPGMAFANAVLSKDPNFGLVGLVPCAIGGTNLSQWQKGGFLYEQLVKRAQMALRSGGAYKAMLWYQGETDTIYKQDVELYQGRLKRFFNDLRSDLQASRLPIFQ
;
A
#
# COMPACT_ATOMS: atom_id res chain seq x y z
N MET A 1 -62.29 19.02 5.16
CA MET A 1 -61.08 19.12 4.32
C MET A 1 -59.79 19.44 5.09
N GLY A 2 -59.84 19.96 6.33
CA GLY A 2 -58.63 20.31 7.11
C GLY A 2 -57.90 19.14 7.79
N TYR A 3 -58.62 18.11 8.26
CA TYR A 3 -58.01 16.97 8.98
C TYR A 3 -57.20 16.03 8.08
N MET A 4 -57.54 15.97 6.79
CA MET A 4 -56.86 15.08 5.83
C MET A 4 -55.49 15.62 5.40
N LEU A 5 -55.32 16.95 5.36
CA LEU A 5 -54.03 17.60 5.12
C LEU A 5 -53.08 17.47 6.33
N SER A 6 -53.62 17.44 7.56
CA SER A 6 -52.84 17.30 8.79
C SER A 6 -52.21 15.90 8.93
N LEU A 7 -52.89 14.85 8.47
CA LEU A 7 -52.37 13.48 8.52
C LEU A 7 -51.28 13.22 7.48
N ILE A 8 -51.35 13.87 6.31
CA ILE A 8 -50.32 13.77 5.27
C ILE A 8 -49.02 14.47 5.71
N LEU A 9 -49.11 15.58 6.45
CA LEU A 9 -47.95 16.30 6.96
C LEU A 9 -47.20 15.50 8.05
N LEU A 10 -47.91 14.75 8.91
CA LEU A 10 -47.34 13.86 9.92
C LEU A 10 -46.71 12.60 9.31
N ALA A 11 -47.26 12.06 8.22
CA ALA A 11 -46.68 10.93 7.50
C ALA A 11 -45.37 11.30 6.75
N LEU A 12 -45.25 12.55 6.28
CA LEU A 12 -44.02 13.06 5.64
C LEU A 12 -42.89 13.35 6.65
N LEU A 13 -43.23 13.69 7.90
CA LEU A 13 -42.24 13.88 8.99
C LEU A 13 -41.71 12.55 9.53
N ALA A 14 -42.46 11.45 9.41
CA ALA A 14 -42.04 10.12 9.87
C ALA A 14 -41.06 9.39 8.92
N HIS A 15 -40.89 9.89 7.68
CA HIS A 15 -39.94 9.34 6.70
C HIS A 15 -38.63 10.12 6.61
N ALA A 16 -38.46 11.16 7.43
CA ALA A 16 -37.15 11.75 7.70
C ALA A 16 -36.42 10.93 8.77
N THR A 17 -36.39 9.61 8.63
CA THR A 17 -35.26 8.87 9.21
C THR A 17 -34.06 9.37 8.45
N SER A 18 -33.26 10.22 9.09
CA SER A 18 -31.89 10.44 8.70
C SER A 18 -31.31 9.05 8.46
N ILE A 19 -31.08 8.70 7.19
CA ILE A 19 -30.10 7.69 6.88
C ILE A 19 -28.86 8.25 7.54
N SER A 20 -28.57 7.76 8.74
CA SER A 20 -27.27 7.94 9.34
C SER A 20 -26.37 7.33 8.29
N CYS A 21 -25.71 8.19 7.52
CA CYS A 21 -24.61 7.78 6.70
C CYS A 21 -23.59 7.35 7.75
N GLN A 22 -23.67 6.09 8.18
CA GLN A 22 -22.67 5.49 9.04
C GLN A 22 -21.38 5.73 8.30
N ASN A 23 -20.59 6.66 8.86
CA ASN A 23 -19.35 7.11 8.30
C ASN A 23 -18.55 5.85 7.99
N VAL A 24 -18.39 5.53 6.70
CA VAL A 24 -17.37 4.58 6.24
C VAL A 24 -15.98 5.00 6.76
N LEU A 25 -15.85 6.25 7.20
CA LEU A 25 -14.72 6.87 7.88
C LEU A 25 -14.51 6.48 9.38
N GLU A 26 -15.39 5.69 10.02
CA GLU A 26 -15.07 5.14 11.36
C GLU A 26 -14.17 3.90 11.30
N GLN A 27 -14.04 3.25 10.14
CA GLN A 27 -13.17 2.08 10.01
C GLN A 27 -11.73 2.51 9.76
N ARG A 28 -10.89 2.34 10.80
CA ARG A 28 -9.46 2.58 10.72
C ARG A 28 -8.80 1.62 9.72
N LEU A 29 -8.01 2.16 8.80
CA LEU A 29 -7.21 1.34 7.86
C LEU A 29 -6.13 0.57 8.60
N ASN A 30 -5.99 -0.71 8.28
CA ASN A 30 -4.87 -1.54 8.66
C ASN A 30 -3.74 -1.34 7.64
N ILE A 31 -2.74 -0.57 8.02
CA ILE A 31 -1.69 -0.12 7.12
C ILE A 31 -0.62 -1.20 6.94
N ILE A 32 -0.36 -1.57 5.69
CA ILE A 32 0.74 -2.44 5.28
C ILE A 32 1.66 -1.64 4.37
N ILE A 33 2.89 -1.43 4.80
CA ILE A 33 3.92 -0.73 4.03
C ILE A 33 4.58 -1.73 3.06
N LEU A 34 4.68 -1.38 1.78
CA LEU A 34 5.32 -2.18 0.75
C LEU A 34 6.58 -1.47 0.26
N ALA A 35 7.76 -1.93 0.65
CA ALA A 35 9.02 -1.26 0.32
C ALA A 35 10.11 -2.25 -0.12
N GLY A 36 11.13 -1.72 -0.79
CA GLY A 36 12.21 -2.51 -1.36
C GLY A 36 12.44 -2.16 -2.82
N GLN A 37 12.76 -3.15 -3.66
CA GLN A 37 13.09 -2.93 -5.06
C GLN A 37 12.06 -3.56 -6.03
N SER A 38 12.49 -3.89 -7.25
CA SER A 38 11.62 -4.29 -8.37
C SER A 38 10.74 -5.49 -8.05
N ASN A 39 11.19 -6.45 -7.25
CA ASN A 39 10.39 -7.61 -6.91
C ASN A 39 9.27 -7.30 -5.88
N MET A 40 9.43 -6.25 -5.06
CA MET A 40 8.31 -5.67 -4.29
C MET A 40 7.42 -4.79 -5.18
N ALA A 41 8.04 -3.96 -6.02
CA ALA A 41 7.32 -3.03 -6.90
C ALA A 41 6.39 -3.78 -7.88
N GLY A 42 6.86 -4.94 -8.37
CA GLY A 42 6.13 -5.87 -9.21
C GLY A 42 6.68 -5.90 -10.64
N ARG A 43 7.04 -7.10 -11.11
CA ARG A 43 7.52 -7.36 -12.48
C ARG A 43 6.89 -8.61 -13.10
N GLY A 44 5.95 -9.26 -12.40
CA GLY A 44 5.25 -10.42 -12.96
C GLY A 44 4.47 -10.04 -14.20
N GLY A 45 4.61 -10.84 -15.27
CA GLY A 45 3.99 -10.57 -16.58
C GLY A 45 4.63 -9.45 -17.39
N VAL A 46 5.71 -8.81 -16.91
CA VAL A 46 6.43 -7.78 -17.68
C VAL A 46 7.47 -8.45 -18.56
N ALA A 47 7.37 -8.24 -19.87
CA ALA A 47 8.32 -8.78 -20.82
C ALA A 47 8.57 -7.83 -22.00
N ASN A 48 9.71 -8.02 -22.67
CA ASN A 48 10.13 -7.17 -23.78
C ASN A 48 9.58 -7.71 -25.11
N HIS A 49 8.31 -7.40 -25.38
CA HIS A 49 7.60 -7.85 -26.58
C HIS A 49 7.37 -6.74 -27.60
N SER A 50 7.71 -5.49 -27.29
CA SER A 50 7.47 -4.37 -28.21
C SER A 50 8.58 -4.26 -29.25
N VAL A 51 8.20 -3.90 -30.47
CA VAL A 51 9.11 -3.59 -31.60
C VAL A 51 10.14 -2.51 -31.22
N ARG A 52 9.84 -1.70 -30.21
CA ARG A 52 10.69 -0.60 -29.72
C ARG A 52 11.62 -1.00 -28.57
N GLY A 53 11.59 -2.26 -28.12
CA GLY A 53 12.40 -2.74 -27.00
C GLY A 53 11.95 -2.21 -25.63
N ILE A 54 10.75 -1.63 -25.54
CA ILE A 54 10.14 -1.15 -24.30
C ILE A 54 9.37 -2.32 -23.66
N PRO A 55 9.68 -2.72 -22.41
CA PRO A 55 8.92 -3.75 -21.71
C PRO A 55 7.47 -3.35 -21.46
N THR A 56 6.55 -4.29 -21.63
CA THR A 56 5.11 -4.13 -21.38
C THR A 56 4.63 -5.23 -20.44
N TRP A 57 3.68 -4.91 -19.57
CA TRP A 57 2.95 -5.90 -18.78
C TRP A 57 1.87 -6.56 -19.65
N ASP A 58 1.70 -7.88 -19.53
CA ASP A 58 0.68 -8.67 -20.24
C ASP A 58 -0.77 -8.33 -19.82
N GLY A 59 -0.95 -7.72 -18.65
CA GLY A 59 -2.26 -7.37 -18.09
C GLY A 59 -2.95 -8.52 -17.36
N ASP A 60 -2.29 -9.67 -17.21
CA ASP A 60 -2.86 -10.84 -16.56
C ASP A 60 -2.84 -10.66 -15.04
N VAL A 61 -4.02 -10.69 -14.43
CA VAL A 61 -4.22 -10.57 -12.98
C VAL A 61 -4.69 -11.91 -12.42
N PRO A 62 -3.85 -12.65 -11.66
CA PRO A 62 -4.26 -13.90 -11.03
C PRO A 62 -5.43 -13.73 -10.06
N PRO A 63 -6.26 -14.76 -9.81
CA PRO A 63 -7.39 -14.67 -8.89
C PRO A 63 -7.06 -14.12 -7.50
N GLN A 64 -5.87 -14.45 -6.98
CA GLN A 64 -5.40 -13.99 -5.66
C GLN A 64 -5.07 -12.50 -5.62
N CYS A 65 -4.83 -11.88 -6.79
CA CYS A 65 -4.48 -10.47 -6.93
C CYS A 65 -5.67 -9.60 -7.37
N GLN A 66 -6.87 -10.17 -7.48
CA GLN A 66 -8.05 -9.45 -7.94
C GLN A 66 -8.38 -8.27 -6.99
N PRO A 67 -8.89 -7.15 -7.52
CA PRO A 67 -9.35 -6.02 -6.72
C PRO A 67 -10.41 -6.44 -5.70
N ASN A 68 -10.40 -5.76 -4.55
CA ASN A 68 -11.31 -6.04 -3.45
C ASN A 68 -11.74 -4.70 -2.82
N PRO A 69 -13.05 -4.45 -2.61
CA PRO A 69 -13.53 -3.18 -2.06
C PRO A 69 -13.04 -2.87 -0.64
N TRP A 70 -12.39 -3.83 0.03
CA TRP A 70 -11.79 -3.68 1.36
C TRP A 70 -10.30 -3.37 1.32
N ILE A 71 -9.69 -3.26 0.13
CA ILE A 71 -8.26 -3.02 -0.06
C ILE A 71 -8.05 -1.73 -0.84
N PHE A 72 -7.34 -0.79 -0.23
CA PHE A 72 -6.99 0.51 -0.80
C PHE A 72 -5.49 0.64 -0.96
N LYS A 73 -5.04 1.46 -1.90
CA LYS A 73 -3.64 1.91 -2.01
C LYS A 73 -3.55 3.41 -1.81
N LEU A 74 -2.48 3.86 -1.17
CA LEU A 74 -2.13 5.28 -1.13
C LEU A 74 -1.44 5.64 -2.45
N SER A 75 -2.07 6.50 -3.26
CA SER A 75 -1.52 6.94 -4.55
C SER A 75 -0.28 7.84 -4.39
N ALA A 76 0.38 8.16 -5.50
CA ALA A 76 1.45 9.16 -5.54
C ALA A 76 0.99 10.53 -5.00
N ASP A 77 -0.27 10.90 -5.28
CA ASP A 77 -0.92 12.14 -4.83
C ASP A 77 -1.40 12.08 -3.37
N MET A 78 -1.04 11.04 -2.62
CA MET A 78 -1.42 10.83 -1.22
C MET A 78 -2.94 10.67 -1.00
N ALA A 79 -3.66 10.20 -2.03
CA ALA A 79 -5.07 9.87 -1.94
C ALA A 79 -5.27 8.35 -1.78
N TRP A 80 -6.26 7.95 -1.00
CA TRP A 80 -6.68 6.55 -0.94
C TRP A 80 -7.58 6.23 -2.14
N VAL A 81 -7.16 5.23 -2.92
CA VAL A 81 -7.92 4.71 -4.06
C VAL A 81 -8.04 3.20 -3.95
N GLU A 82 -9.02 2.60 -4.61
CA GLU A 82 -9.14 1.14 -4.66
C GLU A 82 -7.83 0.52 -5.19
N ALA A 83 -7.33 -0.51 -4.49
CA ALA A 83 -6.08 -1.15 -4.85
C ALA A 83 -6.26 -2.05 -6.09
N ARG A 84 -5.41 -1.84 -7.09
CA ARG A 84 -5.35 -2.61 -8.33
C ARG A 84 -3.90 -2.80 -8.74
N GLU A 85 -3.57 -3.94 -9.33
CA GLU A 85 -2.26 -4.14 -9.93
C GLU A 85 -2.12 -3.31 -11.23
N PRO A 86 -0.92 -2.83 -11.58
CA PRO A 86 0.32 -2.88 -10.78
C PRO A 86 0.29 -1.85 -9.64
N ILE A 87 0.49 -2.29 -8.40
CA ILE A 87 0.32 -1.43 -7.21
C ILE A 87 1.26 -0.22 -7.21
N HIS A 88 2.48 -0.37 -7.73
CA HIS A 88 3.51 0.66 -7.77
C HIS A 88 3.55 1.48 -9.07
N ALA A 89 2.56 1.38 -9.96
CA ALA A 89 2.59 2.04 -11.28
C ALA A 89 2.84 3.57 -11.23
N ASP A 90 2.31 4.25 -10.22
CA ASP A 90 2.49 5.69 -9.97
C ASP A 90 3.63 6.02 -9.00
N ILE A 91 4.27 4.99 -8.41
CA ILE A 91 5.37 5.14 -7.43
C ILE A 91 6.73 4.87 -8.08
N ASP A 92 6.90 3.68 -8.67
CA ASP A 92 8.07 3.33 -9.48
C ASP A 92 7.83 3.72 -10.95
N ALA A 93 7.35 4.95 -11.16
CA ALA A 93 6.76 5.42 -12.42
C ALA A 93 7.74 5.47 -13.61
N LYS A 94 9.05 5.37 -13.34
CA LYS A 94 10.09 5.32 -14.38
C LYS A 94 10.32 3.90 -14.93
N LYS A 95 9.61 2.90 -14.42
CA LYS A 95 9.73 1.49 -14.80
C LYS A 95 8.37 0.93 -15.19
N THR A 96 8.34 -0.02 -16.12
CA THR A 96 7.15 -0.83 -16.35
C THR A 96 6.95 -1.76 -15.16
N ASN A 97 5.81 -1.62 -14.48
CA ASN A 97 5.43 -2.45 -13.35
C ASN A 97 4.42 -3.51 -13.80
N GLY A 98 4.43 -4.65 -13.11
CA GLY A 98 3.46 -5.73 -13.27
C GLY A 98 3.05 -6.27 -11.91
N ILE A 99 2.74 -7.55 -11.83
CA ILE A 99 2.32 -8.17 -10.56
C ILE A 99 3.45 -8.13 -9.52
N GLY A 100 3.12 -7.62 -8.33
CA GLY A 100 3.92 -7.73 -7.10
C GLY A 100 3.21 -8.58 -6.04
N PRO A 101 3.73 -8.65 -4.80
CA PRO A 101 3.12 -9.46 -3.73
C PRO A 101 1.96 -8.77 -3.01
N GLY A 102 1.76 -7.47 -3.22
CA GLY A 102 0.88 -6.62 -2.40
C GLY A 102 -0.58 -7.07 -2.37
N MET A 103 -1.20 -7.25 -3.54
CA MET A 103 -2.62 -7.64 -3.62
C MET A 103 -2.85 -9.06 -3.09
N ALA A 104 -1.99 -10.02 -3.47
CA ALA A 104 -2.08 -11.40 -2.98
C ALA A 104 -1.97 -11.47 -1.46
N PHE A 105 -1.03 -10.72 -0.86
CA PHE A 105 -0.88 -10.65 0.59
C PHE A 105 -2.14 -10.08 1.26
N ALA A 106 -2.64 -8.94 0.78
CA ALA A 106 -3.80 -8.28 1.37
C ALA A 106 -5.08 -9.13 1.27
N ASN A 107 -5.34 -9.75 0.11
CA ASN A 107 -6.45 -10.69 -0.03
C ASN A 107 -6.29 -11.92 0.88
N ALA A 108 -5.08 -12.47 1.00
CA ALA A 108 -4.83 -13.60 1.88
C ALA A 108 -5.03 -13.25 3.37
N VAL A 109 -4.68 -12.04 3.80
CA VAL A 109 -4.95 -11.55 5.15
C VAL A 109 -6.46 -11.50 5.41
N LEU A 110 -7.23 -10.85 4.54
CA LEU A 110 -8.68 -10.76 4.66
C LEU A 110 -9.38 -12.12 4.61
N SER A 111 -8.87 -13.04 3.79
CA SER A 111 -9.39 -14.41 3.73
C SER A 111 -9.13 -15.21 5.01
N LYS A 112 -8.01 -14.96 5.70
CA LYS A 112 -7.66 -15.66 6.94
C LYS A 112 -8.29 -15.03 8.18
N ASP A 113 -8.46 -13.72 8.16
CA ASP A 113 -9.11 -12.96 9.22
C ASP A 113 -10.16 -12.02 8.61
N PRO A 114 -11.43 -12.48 8.48
CA PRO A 114 -12.52 -11.65 7.98
C PRO A 114 -12.81 -10.41 8.83
N ASN A 115 -12.35 -10.38 10.09
CA ASN A 115 -12.52 -9.26 11.01
C ASN A 115 -11.33 -8.29 10.98
N PHE A 116 -10.34 -8.51 10.11
CA PHE A 116 -9.18 -7.64 10.01
C PHE A 116 -9.59 -6.19 9.73
N GLY A 117 -10.62 -5.98 8.92
CA GLY A 117 -11.12 -4.65 8.52
C GLY A 117 -10.43 -4.12 7.26
N LEU A 118 -10.64 -2.84 6.94
CA LEU A 118 -10.09 -2.24 5.71
C LEU A 118 -8.56 -2.32 5.69
N VAL A 119 -7.99 -2.69 4.55
CA VAL A 119 -6.54 -2.76 4.31
C VAL A 119 -6.08 -1.53 3.54
N GLY A 120 -5.05 -0.86 4.06
CA GLY A 120 -4.38 0.24 3.37
C GLY A 120 -2.95 -0.14 2.96
N LEU A 121 -2.74 -0.36 1.67
CA LEU A 121 -1.41 -0.58 1.10
C LEU A 121 -0.69 0.75 0.89
N VAL A 122 0.54 0.85 1.39
CA VAL A 122 1.40 2.03 1.20
C VAL A 122 2.59 1.63 0.32
N PRO A 123 2.47 1.76 -1.01
CA PRO A 123 3.55 1.42 -1.93
C PRO A 123 4.67 2.44 -1.87
N CYS A 124 5.89 1.96 -1.71
CA CYS A 124 7.11 2.77 -1.61
C CYS A 124 8.28 2.18 -2.41
N ALA A 125 8.21 0.93 -2.89
CA ALA A 125 9.34 0.28 -3.54
C ALA A 125 9.76 0.94 -4.86
N ILE A 126 11.07 0.94 -5.15
CA ILE A 126 11.67 1.55 -6.35
C ILE A 126 12.68 0.57 -6.98
N GLY A 127 12.51 0.25 -8.25
CA GLY A 127 13.31 -0.79 -8.91
C GLY A 127 14.77 -0.42 -9.18
N GLY A 128 15.70 -1.30 -8.79
CA GLY A 128 17.14 -1.19 -9.05
C GLY A 128 17.91 -0.38 -8.01
N THR A 129 17.32 -0.18 -6.83
CA THR A 129 17.96 0.54 -5.73
C THR A 129 18.73 -0.40 -4.83
N ASN A 130 19.89 0.05 -4.35
CA ASN A 130 20.63 -0.64 -3.29
C ASN A 130 20.24 -0.11 -1.90
N LEU A 131 20.56 -0.86 -0.84
CA LEU A 131 20.18 -0.53 0.52
C LEU A 131 20.81 0.77 1.04
N SER A 132 21.93 1.21 0.47
CA SER A 132 22.57 2.48 0.82
C SER A 132 21.68 3.70 0.52
N GLN A 133 20.83 3.61 -0.52
CA GLN A 133 19.87 4.67 -0.88
C GLN A 133 18.66 4.75 0.06
N TRP A 134 18.45 3.70 0.86
CA TRP A 134 17.37 3.58 1.84
C TRP A 134 17.79 3.96 3.26
N GLN A 135 19.02 4.45 3.47
CA GLN A 135 19.46 4.91 4.78
C GLN A 135 18.80 6.25 5.13
N LYS A 136 18.63 6.50 6.44
CA LYS A 136 18.02 7.73 6.97
C LYS A 136 18.65 9.00 6.39
N GLY A 137 17.82 9.99 6.05
CA GLY A 137 18.22 11.20 5.33
C GLY A 137 18.31 11.02 3.81
N GLY A 138 18.34 9.78 3.31
CA GLY A 138 18.27 9.48 1.89
C GLY A 138 16.88 9.72 1.31
N PHE A 139 16.80 10.15 0.06
CA PHE A 139 15.52 10.51 -0.58
C PHE A 139 14.46 9.40 -0.49
N LEU A 140 14.83 8.13 -0.73
CA LEU A 140 13.89 7.01 -0.70
C LEU A 140 13.35 6.73 0.71
N TYR A 141 14.23 6.80 1.71
CA TYR A 141 13.86 6.68 3.11
C TYR A 141 12.86 7.77 3.51
N GLU A 142 13.17 9.03 3.20
CA GLU A 142 12.31 10.16 3.56
C GLU A 142 10.95 10.10 2.84
N GLN A 143 10.90 9.64 1.59
CA GLN A 143 9.62 9.40 0.89
C GLN A 143 8.82 8.28 1.56
N LEU A 144 9.46 7.17 1.96
CA LEU A 144 8.79 6.08 2.67
C LEU A 144 8.19 6.59 3.98
N VAL A 145 8.98 7.27 4.82
CA VAL A 145 8.53 7.81 6.11
C VAL A 145 7.37 8.78 5.91
N LYS A 146 7.48 9.71 4.95
CA LYS A 146 6.42 10.69 4.63
C LYS A 146 5.11 10.00 4.26
N ARG A 147 5.17 8.98 3.39
CA ARG A 147 4.00 8.22 2.92
C ARG A 147 3.36 7.42 4.06
N ALA A 148 4.18 6.74 4.86
CA ALA A 148 3.69 6.00 6.03
C ALA A 148 3.00 6.94 7.05
N GLN A 149 3.62 8.07 7.39
CA GLN A 149 3.02 9.05 8.30
C GLN A 149 1.73 9.66 7.74
N MET A 150 1.62 9.86 6.42
CA MET A 150 0.37 10.29 5.79
C MET A 150 -0.75 9.24 5.95
N ALA A 151 -0.41 7.96 5.76
CA ALA A 151 -1.35 6.88 5.97
C ALA A 151 -1.85 6.85 7.43
N LEU A 152 -0.97 7.05 8.41
CA LEU A 152 -1.34 7.13 9.83
C LEU A 152 -2.26 8.32 10.12
N ARG A 153 -1.97 9.50 9.56
CA ARG A 153 -2.83 10.70 9.71
C ARG A 153 -4.23 10.52 9.15
N SER A 154 -4.42 9.58 8.22
CA SER A 154 -5.74 9.22 7.69
C SER A 154 -6.56 8.34 8.65
N GLY A 155 -6.10 8.17 9.90
CA GLY A 155 -6.79 7.38 10.93
C GLY A 155 -6.42 5.88 10.93
N GLY A 156 -5.43 5.46 10.13
CA GLY A 156 -5.00 4.06 10.09
C GLY A 156 -4.08 3.65 11.25
N ALA A 157 -3.68 2.37 11.26
CA ALA A 157 -2.72 1.81 12.20
C ALA A 157 -1.76 0.87 11.47
N TYR A 158 -0.45 1.01 11.73
CA TYR A 158 0.54 0.12 11.13
C TYR A 158 0.38 -1.31 11.62
N LYS A 159 0.25 -2.26 10.69
CA LYS A 159 0.16 -3.70 10.98
C LYS A 159 1.40 -4.47 10.54
N ALA A 160 1.99 -4.07 9.41
CA ALA A 160 3.19 -4.72 8.91
C ALA A 160 3.95 -3.80 7.95
N MET A 161 5.23 -4.12 7.77
CA MET A 161 6.00 -3.75 6.59
C MET A 161 6.43 -5.03 5.89
N LEU A 162 6.21 -5.07 4.58
CA LEU A 162 6.83 -6.04 3.69
C LEU A 162 8.02 -5.36 3.03
N TRP A 163 9.19 -5.95 3.22
CA TRP A 163 10.44 -5.52 2.64
C TRP A 163 10.91 -6.59 1.66
N TYR A 164 11.17 -6.25 0.40
CA TYR A 164 11.82 -7.20 -0.51
C TYR A 164 12.88 -6.46 -1.33
N GLN A 165 14.13 -6.64 -0.91
CA GLN A 165 15.29 -5.98 -1.46
C GLN A 165 16.56 -6.76 -1.18
N GLY A 166 17.59 -6.52 -1.99
CA GLY A 166 18.95 -6.98 -1.76
C GLY A 166 19.68 -7.35 -3.06
N GLU A 167 18.96 -7.55 -4.17
CA GLU A 167 19.54 -8.06 -5.40
C GLU A 167 20.53 -7.06 -6.03
N THR A 168 20.35 -5.75 -5.83
CA THR A 168 21.35 -4.76 -6.29
C THR A 168 22.59 -4.76 -5.39
N ASP A 169 22.46 -5.02 -4.08
CA ASP A 169 23.58 -5.08 -3.15
C ASP A 169 24.49 -6.30 -3.39
N THR A 170 24.06 -7.30 -4.17
CA THR A 170 24.92 -8.45 -4.53
C THR A 170 25.93 -8.15 -5.63
N ILE A 171 25.86 -6.98 -6.28
CA ILE A 171 26.75 -6.64 -7.40
C ILE A 171 28.18 -6.41 -6.92
N TYR A 172 28.35 -5.76 -5.77
CA TYR A 172 29.66 -5.42 -5.21
C TYR A 172 29.87 -6.08 -3.86
N LYS A 173 31.04 -6.72 -3.68
CA LYS A 173 31.40 -7.41 -2.42
C LYS A 173 31.25 -6.51 -1.19
N GLN A 174 31.61 -5.23 -1.29
CA GLN A 174 31.49 -4.28 -0.20
C GLN A 174 30.03 -4.08 0.26
N ASP A 175 29.07 -4.07 -0.67
CA ASP A 175 27.66 -3.89 -0.33
C ASP A 175 27.10 -5.13 0.37
N VAL A 176 27.49 -6.33 -0.08
CA VAL A 176 27.18 -7.61 0.59
C VAL A 176 27.68 -7.61 2.04
N GLU A 177 28.94 -7.23 2.25
CA GLU A 177 29.56 -7.21 3.58
C GLU A 177 28.88 -6.20 4.53
N LEU A 178 28.40 -5.09 4.01
CA LEU A 178 27.72 -4.04 4.79
C LEU A 178 26.21 -4.25 4.93
N TYR A 179 25.63 -5.18 4.16
CA TYR A 179 24.18 -5.32 4.00
C TYR A 179 23.46 -5.52 5.35
N GLN A 180 23.88 -6.50 6.13
CA GLN A 180 23.23 -6.82 7.41
C GLN A 180 23.24 -5.62 8.38
N GLY A 181 24.36 -4.90 8.46
CA GLY A 181 24.50 -3.73 9.32
C GLY A 181 23.60 -2.57 8.89
N ARG A 182 23.59 -2.27 7.58
CA ARG A 182 22.72 -1.24 6.98
C ARG A 182 21.23 -1.59 7.14
N LEU A 183 20.88 -2.87 7.06
CA LEU A 183 19.50 -3.33 7.11
C LEU A 183 18.93 -3.22 8.52
N LYS A 184 19.71 -3.66 9.52
CA LYS A 184 19.38 -3.50 10.93
C LYS A 184 19.21 -2.02 11.29
N ARG A 185 20.11 -1.16 10.80
CA ARG A 185 20.02 0.29 11.00
C ARG A 185 18.74 0.86 10.38
N PHE A 186 18.48 0.56 9.10
CA PHE A 186 17.28 0.98 8.39
C PHE A 186 15.99 0.64 9.14
N PHE A 187 15.85 -0.61 9.62
CA PHE A 187 14.64 -1.01 10.36
C PHE A 187 14.50 -0.32 11.72
N ASN A 188 15.61 -0.09 12.42
CA ASN A 188 15.60 0.62 13.70
C ASN A 188 15.23 2.10 13.51
N ASP A 189 15.85 2.76 12.53
CA ASP A 189 15.57 4.14 12.18
C ASP A 189 14.11 4.30 11.78
N LEU A 190 13.59 3.40 10.93
CA LEU A 190 12.21 3.44 10.47
C LEU A 190 11.22 3.29 11.63
N ARG A 191 11.43 2.30 12.52
CA ARG A 191 10.59 2.13 13.71
C ARG A 191 10.61 3.36 14.61
N SER A 192 11.77 3.99 14.75
CA SER A 192 11.93 5.22 15.53
C SER A 192 11.15 6.38 14.92
N ASP A 193 11.33 6.66 13.64
CA ASP A 193 10.71 7.81 12.96
C ASP A 193 9.20 7.64 12.75
N LEU A 194 8.72 6.40 12.67
CA LEU A 194 7.29 6.08 12.66
C LEU A 194 6.68 5.96 14.07
N GLN A 195 7.50 6.07 15.13
CA GLN A 195 7.10 5.83 16.52
C GLN A 195 6.40 4.47 16.72
N ALA A 196 6.85 3.46 15.96
CA ALA A 196 6.25 2.14 15.88
C ALA A 196 7.28 1.07 16.28
N SER A 197 7.73 1.11 17.55
CA SER A 197 8.82 0.27 18.07
C SER A 197 8.59 -1.25 17.90
N ARG A 198 7.33 -1.69 17.79
CA ARG A 198 6.93 -3.09 17.61
C ARG A 198 6.42 -3.41 16.20
N LEU A 199 6.61 -2.53 15.22
CA LEU A 199 6.17 -2.79 13.84
C LEU A 199 6.76 -4.13 13.34
N PRO A 200 5.90 -5.12 13.00
CA PRO A 200 6.36 -6.33 12.34
C PRO A 200 6.93 -5.98 10.96
N ILE A 201 8.12 -6.50 10.67
CA ILE A 201 8.79 -6.33 9.39
C ILE A 201 9.09 -7.74 8.86
N PHE A 202 8.57 -8.05 7.68
CA PHE A 202 8.83 -9.28 6.95
C PHE A 202 9.78 -8.97 5.80
N GLN A 203 10.91 -9.67 5.73
CA GLN A 203 11.98 -9.44 4.75
C GLN A 203 12.43 -10.73 4.08
#